data_AF-A0A8J6D0E0-F1
#
_entry.id   AF-A0A8J6D0E0-F1
#
_cell.length_a   1.000
_cell.length_b   1.000
_cell.length_c   1.000
_cell.angle_alpha   90.00
_cell.angle_beta   90.00
_cell.angle_gamma   90.00
#
_symmetry.space_group_name_H-M   'P 1'
#
loop_
_entity.id
_entity.type
_entity.pdbx_description
1 polymer ?
#
loop_
_entity_poly.entity_id
_entity_poly.type
_entity_poly.pdbx_seq_one_letter_code
_entity_poly.pdbx_strand_id
1 'polypeptide(L)'
;MGLFAGYSSVRLYKLFKGTEWKKITLKIAFMFPATVFSIFFVLNALIWGQKSSGAVPFGTMIALVLLWFGISVPLVFIGSHIGFQKPTIQDPVKISKIPRQIPEQAWYMNPTFSILIGGILPFGAVFIELFFILTSIWLHQFYYIFGFLFIVFVILIVTCAEITIVLCYFQLCSEDYQWWWRSYLTSGSSALYLFLYAAFYFFTKLDITKPVSGVLYFGYMLIVSYSFFVLTGTIGFYACFRFTRLIYSSVKIE
;
A
#
# COMPACT_ATOMS: atom_id res chain seq x y z
N MET A 1 -6.26 5.42 13.49
CA MET A 1 -6.18 4.40 12.41
C MET A 1 -5.90 2.98 12.90
N GLY A 2 -5.09 2.76 13.95
CA GLY A 2 -4.76 1.40 14.44
C GLY A 2 -5.98 0.50 14.72
N LEU A 3 -7.04 1.05 15.31
CA LEU A 3 -8.29 0.32 15.57
C LEU A 3 -8.93 -0.22 14.27
N PHE A 4 -9.09 0.62 13.25
CA PHE A 4 -9.67 0.21 11.96
C PHE A 4 -8.80 -0.81 11.24
N ALA A 5 -7.47 -0.64 11.30
CA ALA A 5 -6.52 -1.61 10.73
C ALA A 5 -6.67 -2.99 11.39
N GLY A 6 -6.66 -3.05 12.73
CA GLY A 6 -6.87 -4.30 13.46
C GLY A 6 -8.22 -4.95 13.15
N TYR A 7 -9.30 -4.16 13.14
CA TYR A 7 -10.65 -4.64 12.86
C TYR A 7 -10.76 -5.26 11.45
N SER A 8 -10.38 -4.51 10.42
CA SER A 8 -10.55 -4.94 9.03
C SER A 8 -9.66 -6.15 8.69
N SER A 9 -8.42 -6.16 9.15
CA SER A 9 -7.48 -7.25 8.84
C SER A 9 -7.84 -8.55 9.55
N VAL A 10 -8.29 -8.52 10.82
CA VAL A 10 -8.71 -9.75 11.51
C VAL A 10 -10.00 -10.30 10.92
N ARG A 11 -10.93 -9.46 10.47
CA ARG A 11 -12.12 -9.93 9.75
C ARG A 11 -11.78 -10.62 8.44
N LEU A 12 -10.82 -10.06 7.69
CA LEU A 12 -10.31 -10.69 6.48
C LEU A 12 -9.58 -12.01 6.80
N TYR A 13 -8.76 -12.06 7.84
CA TYR A 13 -8.09 -13.29 8.28
C TYR A 13 -9.07 -14.39 8.70
N LYS A 14 -10.15 -14.01 9.40
CA LYS A 14 -11.23 -14.91 9.82
C LYS A 14 -12.01 -15.45 8.61
N LEU A 15 -12.18 -14.67 7.54
CA LEU A 15 -12.77 -15.15 6.28
C LEU A 15 -11.98 -16.32 5.70
N PHE A 16 -10.64 -16.29 5.78
CA PHE A 16 -9.77 -17.39 5.36
C PHE A 16 -9.68 -18.55 6.36
N LYS A 17 -10.60 -18.64 7.32
CA LYS A 17 -10.62 -19.66 8.38
C LYS A 17 -9.39 -19.60 9.31
N GLY A 18 -8.72 -18.45 9.41
CA GLY A 18 -7.64 -18.24 10.36
C GLY A 18 -8.14 -18.14 11.80
N THR A 19 -7.55 -18.92 12.71
CA THR A 19 -7.92 -18.97 14.14
C THR A 19 -7.01 -18.12 15.02
N GLU A 20 -5.75 -17.95 14.62
CA GLU A 20 -4.67 -17.32 15.39
C GLU A 20 -4.71 -15.78 15.31
N TRP A 21 -5.79 -15.16 15.81
CA TRP A 21 -6.00 -13.72 15.69
C TRP A 21 -4.90 -12.87 16.36
N LYS A 22 -4.32 -13.32 17.48
CA LYS A 22 -3.24 -12.60 18.17
C LYS A 22 -1.97 -12.48 17.32
N LYS A 23 -1.60 -13.54 16.59
CA LYS A 23 -0.41 -13.55 15.72
C LYS A 23 -0.56 -12.58 14.56
N ILE A 24 -1.74 -12.54 13.93
CA ILE A 24 -1.99 -11.60 12.83
C ILE A 24 -2.06 -10.15 13.35
N THR A 25 -2.66 -9.91 14.52
CA THR A 25 -2.67 -8.60 15.19
C THR A 25 -1.26 -8.06 15.43
N LEU A 26 -0.34 -8.91 15.92
CA LEU A 26 1.06 -8.52 16.08
C LEU A 26 1.69 -8.17 14.72
N LYS A 27 1.51 -9.00 13.69
CA LYS A 27 2.03 -8.70 12.35
C LYS A 27 1.53 -7.34 11.84
N ILE A 28 0.25 -7.02 12.00
CA ILE A 28 -0.32 -5.73 11.57
C ILE A 28 0.28 -4.56 12.35
N ALA A 29 0.41 -4.71 13.68
CA ALA A 29 0.92 -3.66 14.54
C ALA A 29 2.41 -3.34 14.28
N PHE A 30 3.18 -4.32 13.81
CA PHE A 30 4.61 -4.19 13.60
C PHE A 30 5.03 -3.98 12.13
N MET A 31 4.39 -4.62 11.15
CA MET A 31 4.93 -4.71 9.78
C MET A 31 5.19 -3.34 9.13
N PHE A 32 4.20 -2.45 9.13
CA PHE A 32 4.36 -1.13 8.52
C PHE A 32 5.22 -0.19 9.39
N PRO A 33 4.89 0.04 10.68
CA PRO A 33 5.66 0.98 11.49
C PRO A 33 7.11 0.53 11.70
N ALA A 34 7.38 -0.76 11.93
CA ALA A 34 8.75 -1.24 12.14
C ALA A 34 9.64 -1.02 10.91
N THR A 35 9.10 -1.22 9.71
CA THR A 35 9.83 -0.98 8.46
C THR A 35 10.18 0.50 8.32
N VAL A 36 9.19 1.39 8.54
CA VAL A 36 9.40 2.85 8.48
C VAL A 36 10.37 3.32 9.55
N PHE A 37 10.23 2.84 10.80
CA PHE A 37 11.14 3.17 11.90
C PHE A 37 12.57 2.67 11.63
N SER A 38 12.73 1.49 11.05
CA SER A 38 14.06 0.95 10.72
C SER A 38 14.77 1.82 9.70
N ILE A 39 14.09 2.19 8.62
CA ILE A 39 14.65 3.12 7.61
C ILE A 39 14.96 4.47 8.27
N PHE A 40 14.00 5.03 8.99
CA PHE A 40 14.15 6.32 9.66
C PHE A 40 15.31 6.34 10.66
N PHE A 41 15.51 5.27 11.43
CA PHE A 41 16.61 5.14 12.39
C PHE A 41 17.96 5.13 11.68
N VAL A 42 18.09 4.36 10.59
CA VAL A 42 19.32 4.33 9.78
C VAL A 42 19.62 5.71 9.20
N LEU A 43 18.61 6.38 8.64
CA LEU A 43 18.77 7.75 8.12
C LEU A 43 19.17 8.71 9.22
N ASN A 44 18.53 8.69 10.39
CA ASN A 44 18.84 9.58 11.51
C ASN A 44 20.25 9.35 12.07
N ALA A 45 20.72 8.10 12.13
CA ALA A 45 22.09 7.78 12.55
C ALA A 45 23.14 8.39 11.62
N LEU A 46 22.89 8.42 10.30
CA LEU A 46 23.77 9.08 9.34
C LEU A 46 23.82 10.60 9.55
N ILE A 47 22.67 11.22 9.89
CA ILE A 47 22.60 12.67 10.15
C ILE A 47 23.39 13.03 11.43
N TRP A 48 23.27 12.21 12.48
CA TRP A 48 24.08 12.37 13.70
C TRP A 48 25.57 12.25 13.42
N GLY A 49 25.99 11.31 12.58
CA GLY A 49 27.39 11.16 12.16
C GLY A 49 27.96 12.42 11.50
N GLN A 50 27.12 13.19 10.80
CA GLN A 50 27.50 14.47 10.20
C GLN A 50 27.39 15.68 11.13
N LYS A 51 26.98 15.49 12.40
CA LYS A 51 26.69 16.58 13.36
C LYS A 51 25.73 17.64 12.79
N SER A 52 24.83 17.22 11.92
CA SER A 52 23.87 18.12 11.28
C SER A 52 22.72 18.45 12.25
N SER A 53 22.28 19.71 12.23
CA SER A 53 21.16 20.22 13.05
C SER A 53 19.80 19.63 12.67
N GLY A 54 19.70 18.96 11.51
CA GLY A 54 18.49 18.27 11.06
C GLY A 54 18.28 16.90 11.73
N ALA A 55 19.15 16.47 12.63
CA ALA A 55 19.01 15.18 13.30
C ALA A 55 17.90 15.24 14.35
N VAL A 56 17.03 14.24 14.36
CA VAL A 56 15.99 14.12 15.38
C VAL A 56 16.65 13.78 16.71
N PRO A 57 16.40 14.56 17.79
CA PRO A 57 16.95 14.29 19.11
C PRO A 57 16.63 12.88 19.63
N PHE A 58 17.51 12.34 20.46
CA PHE A 58 17.30 10.99 21.02
C PHE A 58 16.00 10.91 21.85
N GLY A 59 15.65 11.97 22.58
CA GLY A 59 14.41 12.03 23.36
C GLY A 59 13.15 11.92 22.50
N THR A 60 13.10 12.56 21.33
CA THR A 60 11.97 12.44 20.40
C THR A 60 11.89 11.05 19.78
N MET A 61 13.02 10.36 19.55
CA MET A 61 13.00 8.97 19.10
C MET A 61 12.37 8.04 20.14
N ILE A 62 12.74 8.19 21.42
CA ILE A 62 12.11 7.44 22.52
C ILE A 62 10.62 7.76 22.58
N ALA A 63 10.23 9.03 22.48
CA ALA A 63 8.83 9.44 22.51
C ALA A 63 8.02 8.78 21.38
N LEU A 64 8.58 8.71 20.16
CA LEU A 64 7.94 8.04 19.02
C LEU A 64 7.75 6.53 19.26
N VAL A 65 8.76 5.87 19.84
CA VAL A 65 8.67 4.45 20.22
C VAL A 65 7.60 4.25 21.31
N LEU A 66 7.59 5.09 22.34
CA LEU A 66 6.57 5.02 23.40
C LEU A 66 5.16 5.27 22.86
N LEU A 67 4.99 6.18 21.90
CA LEU A 67 3.70 6.41 21.25
C LEU A 67 3.28 5.18 20.43
N TRP A 68 4.20 4.57 19.71
CA TRP A 68 3.94 3.36 18.93
C TRP A 68 3.50 2.19 19.81
N PHE A 69 4.28 1.85 20.85
CA PHE A 69 3.96 0.73 21.75
C PHE A 69 2.84 1.05 22.74
N GLY A 70 2.73 2.29 23.21
CA GLY A 70 1.77 2.71 24.23
C GLY A 70 0.39 3.05 23.69
N ILE A 71 0.28 3.51 22.43
CA ILE A 71 -1.00 3.91 21.83
C ILE A 71 -1.35 3.02 20.64
N SER A 72 -0.48 2.96 19.63
CA SER A 72 -0.83 2.31 18.37
C SER A 72 -1.04 0.80 18.52
N VAL A 73 -0.10 0.10 19.18
CA VAL A 73 -0.20 -1.35 19.41
C VAL A 73 -1.49 -1.71 20.17
N PRO A 74 -1.82 -1.13 21.33
CA PRO A 74 -3.08 -1.38 22.03
C PRO A 74 -4.32 -1.10 21.18
N LEU A 75 -4.33 0.00 20.41
CA LEU A 75 -5.45 0.31 19.51
C LEU A 75 -5.68 -0.79 18.46
N VAL A 76 -4.61 -1.33 17.87
CA VAL A 76 -4.70 -2.43 16.90
C VAL A 76 -5.24 -3.69 17.58
N PHE A 77 -4.84 -3.98 18.82
CA PHE A 77 -5.37 -5.09 19.61
C PHE A 77 -6.87 -4.94 19.91
N ILE A 78 -7.30 -3.76 20.35
CA ILE A 78 -8.71 -3.46 20.63
C ILE A 78 -9.54 -3.66 19.36
N GLY A 79 -9.12 -3.07 18.23
CA GLY A 79 -9.81 -3.22 16.95
C GLY A 79 -9.87 -4.67 16.47
N SER A 80 -8.75 -5.39 16.59
CA SER A 80 -8.66 -6.82 16.27
C SER A 80 -9.59 -7.67 17.10
N HIS A 81 -9.69 -7.40 18.41
CA HIS A 81 -10.55 -8.14 19.32
C HIS A 81 -12.03 -7.97 18.96
N ILE A 82 -12.46 -6.72 18.74
CA ILE A 82 -13.82 -6.40 18.28
C ILE A 82 -14.10 -7.07 16.92
N GLY A 83 -13.14 -7.07 16.01
CA GLY A 83 -13.27 -7.70 14.69
C GLY A 83 -13.41 -9.21 14.76
N PHE A 84 -12.66 -9.87 15.66
CA PHE A 84 -12.68 -11.32 15.80
C PHE A 84 -13.99 -11.83 16.42
N GLN A 85 -14.61 -11.08 17.31
CA GLN A 85 -15.89 -11.44 17.93
C GLN A 85 -17.05 -11.43 16.92
N LYS A 86 -16.96 -10.62 15.86
CA LYS A 86 -18.01 -10.56 14.82
C LYS A 86 -18.11 -11.89 14.05
N PRO A 87 -19.31 -12.26 13.56
CA PRO A 87 -19.48 -13.48 12.78
C PRO A 87 -18.61 -13.46 11.52
N THR A 88 -18.17 -14.65 11.11
CA THR A 88 -17.41 -14.85 9.87
C THR A 88 -18.24 -14.38 8.69
N ILE A 89 -17.62 -13.63 7.79
CA ILE A 89 -18.29 -13.20 6.57
C ILE A 89 -18.52 -14.46 5.72
N GLN A 90 -19.77 -14.73 5.34
CA GLN A 90 -20.10 -15.89 4.50
C GLN A 90 -19.71 -15.62 3.05
N ASP A 91 -19.23 -16.65 2.36
CA ASP A 91 -18.98 -16.61 0.91
C ASP A 91 -20.31 -16.60 0.15
N PRO A 92 -20.41 -15.85 -0.96
CA PRO A 92 -21.66 -15.75 -1.72
C PRO A 92 -22.06 -17.09 -2.37
N VAL A 93 -21.09 -17.99 -2.60
CA VAL A 93 -21.28 -19.27 -3.27
C VAL A 93 -20.50 -20.37 -2.57
N LYS A 94 -20.97 -21.62 -2.69
CA LYS A 94 -20.22 -22.80 -2.23
C LYS A 94 -19.01 -23.01 -3.13
N ILE A 95 -17.83 -23.07 -2.53
CA ILE A 95 -16.56 -23.26 -3.23
C ILE A 95 -16.27 -24.76 -3.34
N SER A 96 -15.83 -25.22 -4.52
CA SER A 96 -15.33 -26.59 -4.70
C SER A 96 -14.12 -26.84 -3.80
N LYS A 97 -14.02 -28.04 -3.20
CA LYS A 97 -12.87 -28.42 -2.38
C LYS A 97 -11.62 -28.71 -3.19
N ILE A 98 -11.79 -29.02 -4.48
CA ILE A 98 -10.69 -29.36 -5.39
C ILE A 98 -10.41 -28.13 -6.26
N PRO A 99 -9.18 -27.58 -6.24
CA PRO A 99 -8.81 -26.49 -7.12
C PRO A 99 -8.87 -26.95 -8.58
N ARG A 100 -9.55 -26.18 -9.43
CA ARG A 100 -9.57 -26.43 -10.87
C ARG A 100 -8.20 -26.12 -11.47
N GLN A 101 -7.76 -26.91 -12.45
CA GLN A 101 -6.54 -26.62 -13.19
C GLN A 101 -6.71 -25.32 -13.98
N ILE A 102 -5.72 -24.43 -13.91
CA ILE A 102 -5.73 -23.14 -14.61
C ILE A 102 -5.27 -23.39 -16.06
N PRO A 103 -6.03 -22.97 -17.08
CA PRO A 103 -5.63 -23.13 -18.48
C PRO A 103 -4.41 -22.25 -18.80
N GLU A 104 -3.69 -22.61 -19.87
CA GLU A 104 -2.58 -21.78 -20.36
C GLU A 104 -3.07 -20.37 -20.73
N GLN A 105 -2.43 -19.37 -20.13
CA GLN A 105 -2.81 -17.98 -20.29
C GLN A 105 -2.08 -17.37 -21.50
N ALA A 106 -2.75 -16.46 -22.21
CA ALA A 106 -2.11 -15.68 -23.27
C ALA A 106 -0.93 -14.85 -22.73
N TRP A 107 0.02 -14.52 -23.59
CA TRP A 107 1.27 -13.83 -23.20
C TRP A 107 1.03 -12.50 -22.45
N TYR A 108 0.02 -11.72 -22.85
CA TYR A 108 -0.34 -10.45 -22.21
C TYR A 108 -1.07 -10.62 -20.87
N MET A 109 -1.55 -11.83 -20.57
CA MET A 109 -2.13 -12.19 -19.26
C MET A 109 -1.09 -12.70 -18.27
N ASN A 110 0.20 -12.74 -18.65
CA ASN A 110 1.27 -13.07 -17.72
C ASN A 110 1.20 -12.13 -16.49
N PRO A 111 1.20 -12.69 -15.26
CA PRO A 111 1.03 -11.91 -14.03
C PRO A 111 1.97 -10.71 -13.95
N THR A 112 3.26 -10.88 -14.26
CA THR A 112 4.25 -9.80 -14.14
C THR A 112 3.97 -8.67 -15.13
N PHE A 113 3.65 -9.01 -16.38
CA PHE A 113 3.36 -8.03 -17.42
C PHE A 113 2.09 -7.22 -17.10
N SER A 114 1.02 -7.93 -16.73
CA SER A 114 -0.26 -7.32 -16.36
C SER A 114 -0.15 -6.43 -15.11
N ILE A 115 0.63 -6.84 -14.11
CA ILE A 115 0.89 -6.07 -12.88
C ILE A 115 1.63 -4.77 -13.21
N LEU A 116 2.67 -4.82 -14.04
CA LEU A 116 3.46 -3.65 -14.39
C LEU A 116 2.62 -2.66 -15.20
N ILE A 117 1.95 -3.11 -16.26
CA ILE A 117 1.11 -2.24 -17.10
C ILE A 117 -0.02 -1.59 -16.28
N GLY A 118 -0.67 -2.36 -15.41
CA GLY A 118 -1.75 -1.84 -14.58
C GLY A 118 -1.31 -0.70 -13.64
N GLY A 119 -0.05 -0.67 -13.22
CA GLY A 119 0.48 0.38 -12.35
C GLY A 119 0.76 1.72 -13.03
N ILE A 120 0.88 1.73 -14.37
CA ILE A 120 1.21 2.94 -15.14
C ILE A 120 0.09 3.98 -15.03
N LEU A 121 -1.18 3.54 -15.08
CA LEU A 121 -2.33 4.44 -15.08
C LEU A 121 -2.54 5.15 -13.73
N PRO A 122 -2.54 4.47 -12.57
CA PRO A 122 -2.59 5.13 -11.27
C PRO A 122 -1.41 6.08 -11.03
N PHE A 123 -0.21 5.74 -11.54
CA PHE A 123 0.95 6.63 -11.49
C PHE A 123 0.74 7.88 -12.36
N GLY A 124 0.26 7.71 -13.60
CA GLY A 124 -0.04 8.82 -14.51
C GLY A 124 -1.05 9.81 -13.93
N ALA A 125 -2.05 9.30 -13.21
CA ALA A 125 -3.07 10.12 -12.54
C ALA A 125 -2.50 11.07 -11.47
N VAL A 126 -1.39 10.71 -10.83
CA VAL A 126 -0.76 11.52 -9.77
C VAL A 126 0.54 12.19 -10.21
N PHE A 127 0.99 11.95 -11.44
CA PHE A 127 2.31 12.33 -11.92
C PHE A 127 2.60 13.83 -11.78
N ILE A 128 1.67 14.67 -12.23
CA ILE A 128 1.81 16.14 -12.17
C ILE A 128 1.87 16.63 -10.72
N GLU A 129 1.04 16.06 -9.84
CA GLU A 129 1.05 16.42 -8.43
C GLU A 129 2.31 15.96 -7.71
N LEU A 130 2.80 14.77 -8.04
CA LEU A 130 4.07 14.30 -7.52
C LEU A 130 5.22 15.27 -7.85
N PHE A 131 5.24 15.84 -9.07
CA PHE A 131 6.22 16.87 -9.44
C PHE A 131 6.12 18.11 -8.55
N PHE A 132 4.91 18.63 -8.32
CA PHE A 132 4.71 19.80 -7.46
C PHE A 132 5.06 19.51 -5.99
N ILE A 133 4.70 18.33 -5.48
CA ILE A 133 5.06 17.90 -4.13
C ILE A 133 6.58 17.80 -3.97
N LEU A 134 7.28 17.16 -4.92
CA LEU A 134 8.74 17.05 -4.88
C LEU A 134 9.40 18.43 -4.94
N THR A 135 8.91 19.31 -5.81
CA THR A 135 9.40 20.68 -5.92
C THR A 135 9.16 21.46 -4.63
N SER A 136 8.01 21.30 -3.99
CA SER A 136 7.70 21.98 -2.73
C SER A 136 8.58 21.50 -1.58
N ILE A 137 8.74 20.18 -1.43
CA ILE A 137 9.51 19.58 -0.34
C ILE A 137 11.01 19.88 -0.48
N TRP A 138 11.57 19.73 -1.69
CA TRP A 138 13.02 19.77 -1.90
C TRP A 138 13.56 21.12 -2.35
N LEU A 139 12.77 21.94 -3.05
CA LEU A 139 13.16 23.30 -3.47
C LEU A 139 12.50 24.39 -2.60
N HIS A 140 11.86 24.00 -1.50
CA HIS A 140 11.19 24.88 -0.53
C HIS A 140 10.18 25.87 -1.15
N GLN A 141 9.59 25.50 -2.29
CA GLN A 141 8.54 26.28 -2.95
C GLN A 141 7.21 26.08 -2.23
N PHE A 142 6.42 27.14 -2.07
CA PHE A 142 5.11 27.04 -1.41
C PHE A 142 4.11 26.29 -2.30
N TYR A 143 3.52 25.21 -1.77
CA TYR A 143 2.43 24.51 -2.42
C TYR A 143 1.09 25.14 -2.00
N TYR A 144 0.49 25.94 -2.88
CA TYR A 144 -0.73 26.70 -2.59
C TYR A 144 -2.04 25.94 -2.85
N ILE A 145 -2.00 24.77 -3.50
CA ILE A 145 -3.21 24.14 -4.07
C ILE A 145 -3.64 22.87 -3.32
N PHE A 146 -3.75 22.95 -1.99
CA PHE A 146 -4.20 21.81 -1.16
C PHE A 146 -5.58 21.24 -1.56
N GLY A 147 -6.48 22.07 -2.10
CA GLY A 147 -7.78 21.62 -2.61
C GLY A 147 -7.67 20.71 -3.84
N PHE A 148 -6.69 20.97 -4.72
CA PHE A 148 -6.45 20.15 -5.91
C PHE A 148 -5.81 18.81 -5.54
N LEU A 149 -4.92 18.79 -4.53
CA LEU A 149 -4.36 17.56 -3.99
C LEU A 149 -5.45 16.57 -3.55
N PHE A 150 -6.52 17.07 -2.90
CA PHE A 150 -7.63 16.23 -2.48
C PHE A 150 -8.38 15.63 -3.68
N ILE A 151 -8.63 16.42 -4.72
CA ILE A 151 -9.28 15.94 -5.96
C ILE A 151 -8.43 14.85 -6.61
N VAL A 152 -7.12 15.08 -6.74
CA VAL A 152 -6.19 14.10 -7.32
C VAL A 152 -6.11 12.83 -6.48
N PHE A 153 -6.20 12.94 -5.15
CA PHE A 153 -6.29 11.78 -4.27
C PHE A 153 -7.58 10.96 -4.52
N VAL A 154 -8.72 11.61 -4.75
CA VAL A 154 -9.96 10.92 -5.13
C VAL A 154 -9.82 10.23 -6.49
N ILE A 155 -9.24 10.91 -7.48
CA ILE A 155 -8.96 10.34 -8.80
C ILE A 155 -8.02 9.12 -8.67
N LEU A 156 -7.01 9.18 -7.81
CA LEU A 156 -6.12 8.06 -7.53
C LEU A 156 -6.90 6.85 -6.99
N ILE A 157 -7.82 7.05 -6.03
CA ILE A 157 -8.64 5.96 -5.48
C ILE A 157 -9.48 5.31 -6.59
N VAL A 158 -10.15 6.13 -7.41
CA VAL A 158 -11.02 5.65 -8.50
C VAL A 158 -10.21 4.89 -9.54
N THR A 159 -9.09 5.45 -10.01
CA THR A 159 -8.22 4.81 -11.01
C THR A 159 -7.58 3.51 -10.50
N CYS A 160 -7.16 3.47 -9.23
CA CYS A 160 -6.67 2.23 -8.61
C CYS A 160 -7.76 1.15 -8.59
N ALA A 161 -8.99 1.51 -8.23
CA ALA A 161 -10.11 0.58 -8.19
C ALA A 161 -10.51 0.10 -9.60
N GLU A 162 -10.61 1.01 -10.57
CA GLU A 162 -11.01 0.71 -11.94
C GLU A 162 -10.05 -0.27 -12.62
N ILE A 163 -8.75 0.03 -12.62
CA ILE A 163 -7.76 -0.81 -13.32
C ILE A 163 -7.63 -2.20 -12.71
N THR A 164 -7.70 -2.28 -11.38
CA THR A 164 -7.65 -3.58 -10.72
C THR A 164 -8.90 -4.40 -10.98
N ILE A 165 -10.09 -3.79 -10.98
CA ILE A 165 -11.35 -4.47 -11.34
C ILE A 165 -11.31 -4.98 -12.78
N VAL A 166 -10.90 -4.15 -13.74
CA VAL A 166 -10.85 -4.52 -15.16
C VAL A 166 -9.87 -5.68 -15.39
N LEU A 167 -8.67 -5.62 -14.82
CA LEU A 167 -7.68 -6.69 -14.95
C LEU A 167 -8.11 -7.97 -14.23
N CYS A 168 -8.74 -7.85 -13.06
CA CYS A 168 -9.33 -8.98 -12.34
C CYS A 168 -10.46 -9.63 -13.16
N TYR A 169 -11.31 -8.84 -13.80
CA TYR A 169 -12.38 -9.34 -14.66
C TYR A 169 -11.83 -10.16 -15.82
N PHE A 170 -10.85 -9.64 -16.57
CA PHE A 170 -10.24 -10.39 -17.67
C PHE A 170 -9.52 -11.66 -17.20
N GLN A 171 -8.89 -11.61 -16.02
CA GLN A 171 -8.28 -12.78 -15.40
C GLN A 171 -9.33 -13.86 -15.10
N LEU A 172 -10.47 -13.49 -14.52
CA LEU A 172 -11.57 -14.41 -14.24
C LEU A 172 -12.21 -14.98 -15.51
N CYS A 173 -12.33 -14.17 -16.57
CA CYS A 173 -12.77 -14.65 -17.90
C CYS A 173 -11.82 -15.68 -18.50
N SER A 174 -10.54 -15.62 -18.12
CA SER A 174 -9.51 -16.58 -18.54
C SER A 174 -9.39 -17.78 -17.58
N GLU A 175 -10.41 -17.98 -16.73
CA GLU A 175 -10.53 -19.05 -15.72
C GLU A 175 -9.43 -19.07 -14.64
N ASP A 176 -8.64 -18.00 -14.49
CA ASP A 176 -7.65 -17.87 -13.43
C ASP A 176 -8.23 -17.23 -12.16
N TYR A 177 -8.45 -18.05 -11.13
CA TYR A 177 -9.02 -17.63 -9.85
C TYR A 177 -8.01 -17.01 -8.87
N GLN A 178 -6.71 -16.93 -9.19
CA GLN A 178 -5.65 -16.45 -8.29
C GLN A 178 -5.53 -14.91 -8.23
N TRP A 179 -6.65 -14.22 -8.10
CA TRP A 179 -6.72 -12.75 -8.24
C TRP A 179 -6.24 -11.97 -7.01
N TRP A 180 -6.13 -12.60 -5.84
CA TRP A 180 -5.93 -11.92 -4.54
C TRP A 180 -4.64 -11.09 -4.49
N TRP A 181 -3.49 -11.72 -4.73
CA TRP A 181 -2.21 -11.02 -4.74
C TRP A 181 -2.01 -10.22 -6.02
N ARG A 182 -2.54 -10.70 -7.15
CA ARG A 182 -2.45 -10.00 -8.43
C ARG A 182 -3.15 -8.64 -8.38
N SER A 183 -4.38 -8.58 -7.87
CA SER A 183 -5.11 -7.32 -7.68
C SER A 183 -4.39 -6.32 -6.77
N TYR A 184 -3.80 -6.79 -5.67
CA TYR A 184 -3.00 -5.95 -4.78
C TYR A 184 -1.73 -5.42 -5.46
N LEU A 185 -1.00 -6.28 -6.17
CA LEU A 185 0.24 -5.91 -6.84
C LEU A 185 0.01 -5.01 -8.06
N THR A 186 -1.10 -5.18 -8.79
CA THR A 186 -1.43 -4.40 -9.98
C THR A 186 -1.58 -2.90 -9.69
N SER A 187 -2.33 -2.51 -8.65
CA SER A 187 -2.38 -1.09 -8.26
C SER A 187 -1.14 -0.70 -7.46
N GLY A 188 -0.58 -1.61 -6.65
CA GLY A 188 0.62 -1.39 -5.86
C GLY A 188 1.85 -1.04 -6.69
N SER A 189 2.01 -1.64 -7.88
CA SER A 189 3.16 -1.43 -8.78
C SER A 189 3.34 0.03 -9.21
N SER A 190 2.30 0.86 -9.10
CA SER A 190 2.38 2.32 -9.25
C SER A 190 3.46 2.98 -8.37
N ALA A 191 3.75 2.40 -7.21
CA ALA A 191 4.82 2.84 -6.32
C ALA A 191 6.23 2.67 -6.89
N LEU A 192 6.44 1.67 -7.75
CA LEU A 192 7.70 1.46 -8.44
C LEU A 192 7.95 2.60 -9.43
N TYR A 193 6.93 3.01 -10.19
CA TYR A 193 7.01 4.17 -11.09
C TYR A 193 7.26 5.47 -10.32
N LEU A 194 6.61 5.64 -9.16
CA LEU A 194 6.89 6.76 -8.25
C LEU A 194 8.37 6.80 -7.83
N PHE A 195 8.93 5.66 -7.42
CA PHE A 195 10.33 5.58 -7.00
C PHE A 195 11.30 5.84 -8.15
N LEU A 196 11.02 5.29 -9.35
CA LEU A 196 11.82 5.56 -10.55
C LEU A 196 11.77 7.03 -10.94
N TYR A 197 10.60 7.66 -10.84
CA TYR A 197 10.46 9.09 -11.10
C TYR A 197 11.22 9.93 -10.09
N ALA A 198 11.20 9.56 -8.80
CA ALA A 198 12.00 10.20 -7.78
C ALA A 198 13.51 10.10 -8.09
N ALA A 199 13.98 8.93 -8.54
CA ALA A 199 15.35 8.77 -8.98
C ALA A 199 15.68 9.67 -10.19
N PHE A 200 14.81 9.73 -11.18
CA PHE A 200 14.97 10.63 -12.33
C PHE A 200 14.99 12.11 -11.90
N TYR A 201 14.12 12.51 -10.98
CA TYR A 201 14.07 13.87 -10.45
C TYR A 201 15.37 14.24 -9.72
N PHE A 202 15.95 13.31 -8.96
CA PHE A 202 17.23 13.51 -8.29
C PHE A 202 18.36 13.88 -9.27
N PHE A 203 18.48 13.16 -10.40
CA PHE A 203 19.57 13.41 -11.35
C PHE A 203 19.34 14.61 -12.27
N THR A 204 18.10 15.06 -12.46
CA THR A 204 17.76 16.10 -13.45
C THR A 204 17.42 17.46 -12.85
N LYS A 205 16.93 17.51 -11.61
CA LYS A 205 16.44 18.74 -10.98
C LYS A 205 17.14 19.10 -9.68
N LEU A 206 17.80 18.15 -9.02
CA LEU A 206 18.41 18.38 -7.71
C LEU A 206 19.93 18.45 -7.82
N ASP A 207 20.49 19.61 -7.48
CA ASP A 207 21.93 19.83 -7.38
C ASP A 207 22.48 19.37 -6.02
N ILE A 208 22.23 18.12 -5.64
CA ILE A 208 22.71 17.55 -4.37
C ILE A 208 24.11 16.97 -4.57
N THR A 209 25.12 17.67 -4.08
CA THR A 209 26.54 17.27 -4.19
C THR A 209 26.99 16.34 -3.06
N LYS A 210 26.34 16.38 -1.89
CA LYS A 210 26.75 15.60 -0.71
C LYS A 210 26.15 14.19 -0.74
N PRO A 211 26.97 13.13 -0.59
CA PRO A 211 26.49 11.75 -0.68
C PRO A 211 25.47 11.41 0.42
N VAL A 212 25.66 11.93 1.64
CA VAL A 212 24.70 11.69 2.74
C VAL A 212 23.34 12.32 2.46
N SER A 213 23.28 13.51 1.88
CA SER A 213 22.02 14.13 1.45
C SER A 213 21.32 13.31 0.35
N GLY A 214 22.09 12.68 -0.56
CA GLY A 214 21.55 11.73 -1.52
C GLY A 214 20.94 10.49 -0.87
N VAL A 215 21.61 9.88 0.11
CA VAL A 215 21.07 8.73 0.85
C VAL A 215 19.80 9.10 1.61
N LEU A 216 19.75 10.30 2.21
CA LEU A 216 18.54 10.81 2.87
C LEU A 216 17.38 10.98 1.87
N TYR A 217 17.64 11.56 0.71
CA TYR A 217 16.64 11.69 -0.36
C TYR A 217 16.05 10.33 -0.73
N PHE A 218 16.89 9.37 -1.11
CA PHE A 218 16.42 8.04 -1.50
C PHE A 218 15.74 7.29 -0.36
N GLY A 219 16.22 7.46 0.88
CA GLY A 219 15.60 6.87 2.06
C GLY A 219 14.19 7.41 2.34
N TYR A 220 13.98 8.72 2.25
CA TYR A 220 12.65 9.31 2.38
C TYR A 220 11.74 8.92 1.21
N MET A 221 12.26 8.93 -0.02
CA MET A 221 11.48 8.51 -1.20
C MET A 221 11.13 7.03 -1.16
N LEU A 222 11.95 6.18 -0.53
CA LEU A 222 11.63 4.78 -0.26
C LEU A 222 10.46 4.65 0.74
N ILE A 223 10.45 5.44 1.82
CA ILE A 223 9.33 5.48 2.78
C ILE A 223 8.03 5.93 2.07
N VAL A 224 8.11 6.97 1.25
CA VAL A 224 6.95 7.48 0.48
C VAL A 224 6.45 6.42 -0.50
N SER A 225 7.34 5.81 -1.30
CA SER A 225 6.99 4.75 -2.25
C SER A 225 6.39 3.53 -1.54
N TYR A 226 6.97 3.08 -0.42
CA TYR A 226 6.43 1.97 0.36
C TYR A 226 5.03 2.28 0.92
N SER A 227 4.82 3.50 1.42
CA SER A 227 3.50 3.95 1.90
C SER A 227 2.49 4.00 0.77
N PHE A 228 2.90 4.48 -0.40
CA PHE A 228 2.07 4.52 -1.61
C PHE A 228 1.70 3.11 -2.06
N PHE A 229 2.65 2.17 -2.09
CA PHE A 229 2.43 0.76 -2.43
C PHE A 229 1.37 0.10 -1.53
N VAL A 230 1.49 0.31 -0.21
CA VAL A 230 0.54 -0.26 0.75
C VAL A 230 -0.85 0.35 0.55
N LEU A 231 -0.93 1.66 0.31
CA LEU A 231 -2.19 2.36 0.09
C LEU A 231 -2.89 1.91 -1.21
N THR A 232 -2.23 2.06 -2.35
CA THR A 232 -2.81 1.75 -3.67
C THR A 232 -3.10 0.27 -3.82
N GLY A 233 -2.23 -0.59 -3.31
CA GLY A 233 -2.46 -2.04 -3.25
C GLY A 233 -3.69 -2.41 -2.42
N THR A 234 -3.87 -1.78 -1.26
CA THR A 234 -5.04 -2.04 -0.39
C THR A 234 -6.34 -1.62 -1.07
N ILE A 235 -6.35 -0.45 -1.73
CA ILE A 235 -7.52 0.03 -2.49
C ILE A 235 -7.89 -0.98 -3.59
N GLY A 236 -6.90 -1.41 -4.38
CA GLY A 236 -7.11 -2.37 -5.46
C GLY A 236 -7.64 -3.72 -4.98
N PHE A 237 -7.07 -4.24 -3.90
CA PHE A 237 -7.52 -5.49 -3.29
C PHE A 237 -8.98 -5.40 -2.81
N TYR A 238 -9.35 -4.36 -2.07
CA TYR A 238 -10.72 -4.22 -1.57
C TYR A 238 -11.73 -3.97 -2.70
N ALA A 239 -11.34 -3.25 -3.75
CA ALA A 239 -12.16 -3.06 -4.95
C ALA A 239 -12.47 -4.40 -5.62
N CYS A 240 -11.44 -5.21 -5.88
CA CYS A 240 -11.59 -6.55 -6.46
C CYS A 240 -12.36 -7.50 -5.55
N PHE A 241 -12.14 -7.43 -4.23
CA PHE A 241 -12.87 -8.24 -3.26
C PHE A 241 -14.37 -7.94 -3.22
N ARG A 242 -14.76 -6.65 -3.32
CA ARG A 242 -16.18 -6.27 -3.41
C ARG A 242 -16.78 -6.66 -4.75
N PHE A 243 -16.04 -6.45 -5.85
CA PHE A 243 -16.45 -6.77 -7.20
C PHE A 243 -16.72 -8.27 -7.41
N THR A 244 -15.76 -9.12 -7.04
CA THR A 244 -15.89 -10.59 -7.13
C THR A 244 -17.11 -11.09 -6.37
N ARG A 245 -17.30 -10.62 -5.13
CA ARG A 245 -18.48 -11.00 -4.34
C ARG A 245 -19.80 -10.55 -4.98
N LEU A 246 -19.83 -9.38 -5.59
CA LEU A 246 -21.01 -8.87 -6.27
C LEU A 246 -21.36 -9.76 -7.46
N ILE A 247 -20.40 -10.05 -8.35
CA ILE A 247 -20.62 -10.94 -9.49
C ILE A 247 -21.11 -12.31 -9.04
N TYR A 248 -20.40 -12.96 -8.11
CA TYR A 248 -20.79 -14.30 -7.66
C TYR A 248 -22.11 -14.33 -6.88
N SER A 249 -22.53 -13.23 -6.25
CA SER A 249 -23.85 -13.14 -5.61
C SER A 249 -25.00 -12.98 -6.61
N SER A 250 -24.72 -12.45 -7.80
CA SER A 250 -25.72 -12.24 -8.85
C SER A 250 -25.91 -13.46 -9.76
N VAL A 251 -25.00 -14.43 -9.72
CA VAL A 251 -25.16 -15.70 -10.43
C VAL A 251 -26.28 -16.49 -9.76
N LYS A 252 -27.45 -16.53 -10.41
CA LYS A 252 -28.54 -17.43 -10.02
C LYS A 252 -28.06 -18.86 -10.23
N ILE A 253 -28.11 -19.65 -9.17
CA ILE A 253 -27.89 -21.09 -9.25
C ILE A 253 -29.19 -21.67 -9.84
N GLU A 254 -29.20 -21.89 -11.15
CA GLU A 254 -30.14 -22.82 -11.78
C GLU A 254 -29.70 -24.26 -11.54
#